data_AF-A0A1F6T7J9-F1
#
_entry.id   AF-A0A1F6T7J9-F1
#
_cell.length_a   1.000
_cell.length_b   1.000
_cell.length_c   1.000
_cell.angle_alpha   90.00
_cell.angle_beta   90.00
_cell.angle_gamma   90.00
#
_symmetry.space_group_name_H-M   'P 1'
#
loop_
_entity.id
_entity.type
_entity.pdbx_description
1 polymer ?
#
loop_
_entity_poly.entity_id
_entity_poly.type
_entity_poly.pdbx_seq_one_letter_code
_entity_poly.pdbx_strand_id
1 'polypeptide(L)'
;MPMKTTRLTIAALLLLGLQPLWTSVAEAATCTSINGGTWFAAARWSCGNIPLNTDVVVIGGNHTVNVDAAGAVGSSLTISAGNGNGGVAITAAAGTLAIGGDVTVDALNLANNRTKSLNIGAGTLSVGGALTLNGSNGNRDASLLISTGTVTVAGSINIGGTQSSANITFSGAGTLNIGGNFSSGGTFTRGTGTVVYNGAGAQSVGAYTYNNLTVNKAAGTATLSGNSPVAGNLSVSAGTLDLATFTANRTAAGGSLTVANGATLRIGGTNGFPSNYAVRTLGATSTVEYYGTNQPVSAETYGHLTLSGSATKTPAAGTTTIAGNFTLGAGVTYAGTTNNPTVNLAGNFSNSGTFNSGTGTFTFNGAANQNIAGNSATTFDNLTINNASGVTLSGATNTTVSTLLTLTSGVITTGANTLITSANCNAPAVSRPVGGGHIAGNLQKRIPTGAPVSCTFEIGDATTYRPVAFTFASVTTAGNVTGSVTQSAGDHPDTTNNASGINDTRSVNRYWTFANSGVAFTTFNATFNYVAGDVDGIATPANFVIARGDTCIGSGAGRTCATWATTTPSAPPTSTQASANGFAAFGDFAIGEWETPNFSREPQFIYTRELY
;
A
#
# COMPACT_ATOMS: atom_id res chain seq x y z
N MET A 1 60.93 20.45 -98.52
CA MET A 1 62.36 20.18 -98.23
C MET A 1 62.56 20.20 -96.71
N PRO A 2 63.42 19.35 -96.14
CA PRO A 2 63.00 18.09 -95.51
C PRO A 2 63.18 17.99 -93.97
N MET A 3 62.65 16.89 -93.39
CA MET A 3 63.14 16.11 -92.22
C MET A 3 63.09 16.77 -90.81
N LYS A 4 62.79 16.12 -89.67
CA LYS A 4 63.02 14.72 -89.25
C LYS A 4 62.32 14.41 -87.89
N THR A 5 61.81 13.18 -87.75
CA THR A 5 61.73 12.30 -86.54
C THR A 5 60.89 12.64 -85.28
N THR A 6 59.76 11.92 -85.19
CA THR A 6 59.14 11.18 -84.08
C THR A 6 59.74 11.24 -82.65
N ARG A 7 58.92 11.67 -81.67
CA ARG A 7 58.86 11.12 -80.29
C ARG A 7 57.43 11.15 -79.77
N LEU A 8 56.94 9.98 -79.37
CA LEU A 8 55.63 9.71 -78.77
C LEU A 8 55.78 9.78 -77.25
N THR A 9 55.14 10.72 -76.56
CA THR A 9 55.06 10.76 -75.09
C THR A 9 53.67 10.31 -74.65
N ILE A 10 53.64 9.16 -73.97
CA ILE A 10 52.46 8.51 -73.40
C ILE A 10 52.02 9.25 -72.13
N ALA A 11 50.72 9.43 -71.99
CA ALA A 11 50.05 10.06 -70.85
C ALA A 11 50.27 9.28 -69.54
N ALA A 12 50.65 9.98 -68.48
CA ALA A 12 50.72 9.45 -67.12
C ALA A 12 49.32 9.44 -66.48
N LEU A 13 48.89 8.25 -66.07
CA LEU A 13 47.67 7.95 -65.35
C LEU A 13 47.76 8.51 -63.92
N LEU A 14 46.93 9.49 -63.57
CA LEU A 14 46.83 10.05 -62.22
C LEU A 14 46.05 9.06 -61.32
N LEU A 15 46.77 8.22 -60.59
CA LEU A 15 46.21 7.28 -59.61
C LEU A 15 45.75 8.09 -58.37
N LEU A 16 44.44 8.32 -58.23
CA LEU A 16 43.87 8.81 -56.96
C LEU A 16 44.18 7.79 -55.86
N GLY A 17 45.08 8.15 -54.94
CA GLY A 17 45.36 7.39 -53.75
C GLY A 17 44.14 7.41 -52.82
N LEU A 18 43.27 6.41 -52.95
CA LEU A 18 42.29 6.04 -51.94
C LEU A 18 43.09 5.63 -50.69
N GLN A 19 43.26 6.54 -49.73
CA GLN A 19 43.79 6.21 -48.41
C GLN A 19 42.65 5.46 -47.70
N PRO A 20 42.77 4.15 -47.42
CA PRO A 20 41.81 3.52 -46.53
C PRO A 20 41.97 4.17 -45.15
N LEU A 21 40.90 4.78 -44.65
CA LEU A 21 40.75 5.09 -43.23
C LEU A 21 40.65 3.75 -42.48
N TRP A 22 41.80 3.10 -42.24
CA TRP A 22 41.87 2.06 -41.22
C TRP A 22 41.73 2.80 -39.90
N THR A 23 40.52 2.88 -39.35
CA THR A 23 40.41 2.92 -37.90
C THR A 23 40.94 1.58 -37.43
N SER A 24 42.24 1.50 -37.12
CA SER A 24 42.79 0.34 -36.42
C SER A 24 42.02 0.24 -35.12
N VAL A 25 41.07 -0.70 -35.04
CA VAL A 25 40.57 -1.15 -33.74
C VAL A 25 41.81 -1.67 -33.03
N ALA A 26 42.21 -1.00 -31.96
CA ALA A 26 43.32 -1.46 -31.14
C ALA A 26 43.00 -2.88 -30.68
N GLU A 27 43.86 -3.85 -31.02
CA GLU A 27 43.67 -5.23 -30.61
C GLU A 27 43.76 -5.32 -29.09
N ALA A 28 42.87 -6.12 -28.48
CA ALA A 28 42.89 -6.36 -27.04
C ALA A 28 44.25 -6.94 -26.61
N ALA A 29 44.94 -6.26 -25.71
CA ALA A 29 46.24 -6.68 -25.19
C ALA A 29 46.18 -7.01 -23.70
N THR A 30 47.18 -7.75 -23.20
CA THR A 30 47.43 -7.88 -21.76
C THR A 30 48.45 -6.84 -21.33
N CYS A 31 48.02 -5.86 -20.54
CA CYS A 31 48.85 -4.79 -20.02
C CYS A 31 49.21 -5.07 -18.55
N THR A 32 50.42 -5.61 -18.32
CA THR A 32 50.97 -5.83 -16.97
C THR A 32 51.80 -4.64 -16.53
N SER A 33 51.60 -4.16 -15.31
CA SER A 33 52.45 -3.09 -14.75
C SER A 33 53.89 -3.59 -14.55
N ILE A 34 54.89 -2.87 -15.05
CA ILE A 34 56.31 -3.24 -14.89
C ILE A 34 57.01 -2.54 -13.71
N ASN A 35 56.40 -1.48 -13.16
CA ASN A 35 56.80 -0.78 -11.93
C ASN A 35 55.58 -0.07 -11.30
N GLY A 36 55.76 0.52 -10.10
CA GLY A 36 54.76 1.41 -9.47
C GLY A 36 54.74 2.82 -10.10
N GLY A 37 53.66 3.59 -9.86
CA GLY A 37 53.51 4.97 -10.35
C GLY A 37 52.15 5.27 -10.98
N THR A 38 52.02 6.42 -11.64
CA THR A 38 50.76 6.92 -12.24
C THR A 38 50.27 6.09 -13.42
N TRP A 39 48.98 5.69 -13.44
CA TRP A 39 48.26 4.93 -14.47
C TRP A 39 48.55 5.44 -15.89
N PHE A 40 48.71 6.75 -16.02
CA PHE A 40 48.80 7.48 -17.28
C PHE A 40 50.21 7.53 -17.90
N ALA A 41 51.19 6.84 -17.31
CA ALA A 41 52.49 6.63 -17.94
C ALA A 41 52.49 5.38 -18.85
N ALA A 42 52.59 5.57 -20.18
CA ALA A 42 52.63 4.47 -21.16
C ALA A 42 53.77 3.46 -20.88
N ALA A 43 54.95 3.96 -20.50
CA ALA A 43 56.12 3.15 -20.17
C ALA A 43 55.93 2.22 -18.95
N ARG A 44 54.83 2.35 -18.20
CA ARG A 44 54.55 1.48 -17.05
C ARG A 44 53.88 0.17 -17.44
N TRP A 45 53.43 0.04 -18.68
CA TRP A 45 52.63 -1.11 -19.10
C TRP A 45 53.40 -1.95 -20.11
N SER A 46 53.38 -3.27 -19.94
CA SER A 46 54.05 -4.23 -20.83
C SER A 46 53.58 -4.17 -22.28
N CYS A 47 52.38 -3.64 -22.52
CA CYS A 47 51.80 -3.44 -23.84
C CYS A 47 52.35 -2.19 -24.56
N GLY A 48 53.15 -1.35 -23.90
CA GLY A 48 53.80 -0.18 -24.50
C GLY A 48 52.92 1.08 -24.60
N ASN A 49 51.63 0.99 -24.25
CA ASN A 49 50.68 2.11 -24.20
C ASN A 49 49.92 2.15 -22.88
N ILE A 50 49.19 3.25 -22.62
CA ILE A 50 48.21 3.32 -21.53
C ILE A 50 47.07 2.32 -21.85
N PRO A 51 46.63 1.48 -20.90
CA PRO A 51 45.57 0.50 -21.13
C PRO A 51 44.30 1.14 -21.69
N LEU A 52 43.72 0.45 -22.67
CA LEU A 52 42.45 0.78 -23.30
C LEU A 52 41.32 -0.05 -22.67
N ASN A 53 40.08 0.29 -22.97
CA ASN A 53 38.89 -0.40 -22.45
C ASN A 53 38.76 -1.86 -22.92
N THR A 54 39.52 -2.25 -23.94
CA THR A 54 39.62 -3.63 -24.45
C THR A 54 40.67 -4.46 -23.73
N ASP A 55 41.60 -3.84 -23.01
CA ASP A 55 42.81 -4.50 -22.50
C ASP A 55 42.59 -5.19 -21.15
N VAL A 56 43.19 -6.37 -21.01
CA VAL A 56 43.25 -7.08 -19.72
C VAL A 56 44.38 -6.47 -18.90
N VAL A 57 44.05 -5.92 -17.73
CA VAL A 57 45.03 -5.23 -16.88
C VAL A 57 45.50 -6.13 -15.74
N VAL A 58 46.81 -6.23 -15.56
CA VAL A 58 47.43 -6.96 -14.44
C VAL A 58 48.35 -6.06 -13.64
N ILE A 59 48.11 -5.94 -12.34
CA ILE A 59 49.03 -5.26 -11.42
C ILE A 59 50.02 -6.29 -10.85
N GLY A 60 51.30 -6.06 -11.10
CA GLY A 60 52.41 -6.91 -10.66
C GLY A 60 52.70 -6.79 -9.16
N GLY A 61 53.49 -7.73 -8.64
CA GLY A 61 53.97 -7.69 -7.25
C GLY A 61 54.92 -6.51 -6.99
N ASN A 62 54.86 -5.93 -5.78
CA ASN A 62 55.56 -4.72 -5.36
C ASN A 62 55.15 -3.42 -6.09
N HIS A 63 54.10 -3.44 -6.91
CA HIS A 63 53.64 -2.26 -7.64
C HIS A 63 52.39 -1.66 -6.99
N THR A 64 52.46 -0.37 -6.69
CA THR A 64 51.27 0.45 -6.43
C THR A 64 51.05 1.37 -7.62
N VAL A 65 49.89 1.23 -8.26
CA VAL A 65 49.49 2.02 -9.42
C VAL A 65 48.52 3.11 -8.97
N ASN A 66 48.88 4.37 -9.22
CA ASN A 66 48.08 5.53 -8.82
C ASN A 66 47.17 5.99 -9.96
N VAL A 67 45.89 6.17 -9.71
CA VAL A 67 44.93 6.79 -10.61
C VAL A 67 44.61 8.18 -10.05
N ASP A 68 45.33 9.19 -10.55
CA ASP A 68 45.31 10.58 -10.08
C ASP A 68 44.54 11.54 -11.01
N ALA A 69 44.11 11.05 -12.17
CA ALA A 69 43.29 11.77 -13.16
C ALA A 69 42.17 10.89 -13.71
N ALA A 70 41.28 11.47 -14.51
CA ALA A 70 40.16 10.76 -15.11
C ALA A 70 40.61 9.93 -16.33
N GLY A 71 39.92 8.82 -16.59
CA GLY A 71 40.03 8.08 -17.85
C GLY A 71 40.87 6.80 -17.79
N ALA A 72 41.22 6.31 -16.60
CA ALA A 72 41.81 4.97 -16.50
C ALA A 72 40.75 3.90 -16.82
N VAL A 73 41.07 2.97 -17.72
CA VAL A 73 40.12 1.97 -18.24
C VAL A 73 40.77 0.59 -18.40
N GLY A 74 39.94 -0.45 -18.46
CA GLY A 74 40.37 -1.82 -18.79
C GLY A 74 39.17 -2.73 -19.05
N SER A 75 39.36 -3.84 -19.76
CA SER A 75 38.31 -4.86 -19.92
C SER A 75 38.19 -5.74 -18.66
N SER A 76 39.29 -6.03 -17.98
CA SER A 76 39.33 -6.65 -16.66
C SER A 76 40.55 -6.16 -15.89
N LEU A 77 40.54 -6.34 -14.56
CA LEU A 77 41.67 -5.98 -13.71
C LEU A 77 41.96 -7.07 -12.69
N THR A 78 43.19 -7.58 -12.71
CA THR A 78 43.68 -8.50 -11.68
C THR A 78 44.84 -7.85 -10.93
N ILE A 79 44.69 -7.67 -9.62
CA ILE A 79 45.80 -7.32 -8.73
C ILE A 79 46.45 -8.65 -8.31
N SER A 80 47.54 -9.01 -8.98
CA SER A 80 47.97 -10.41 -9.16
C SER A 80 49.28 -10.80 -8.46
N ALA A 81 49.28 -12.03 -7.91
CA ALA A 81 50.25 -13.15 -7.94
C ALA A 81 51.79 -12.95 -7.88
N GLY A 82 52.31 -11.80 -7.45
CA GLY A 82 53.74 -11.66 -7.07
C GLY A 82 53.96 -11.70 -5.56
N ASN A 83 55.13 -12.16 -5.10
CA ASN A 83 55.57 -12.29 -3.69
C ASN A 83 55.72 -10.97 -2.89
N GLY A 84 55.10 -9.88 -3.34
CA GLY A 84 55.25 -8.53 -2.81
C GLY A 84 53.91 -7.85 -2.53
N ASN A 85 53.90 -6.74 -1.80
CA ASN A 85 52.67 -5.93 -1.64
C ASN A 85 52.28 -5.32 -2.98
N GLY A 86 51.03 -4.96 -3.21
CA GLY A 86 50.67 -4.31 -4.46
C GLY A 86 49.25 -3.81 -4.47
N GLY A 87 48.92 -2.99 -5.46
CA GLY A 87 47.56 -2.47 -5.52
C GLY A 87 47.34 -1.34 -6.50
N VAL A 88 46.11 -0.86 -6.46
CA VAL A 88 45.68 0.34 -7.15
C VAL A 88 45.23 1.36 -6.10
N ALA A 89 45.64 2.61 -6.26
CA ALA A 89 45.25 3.71 -5.39
C ALA A 89 44.62 4.84 -6.21
N ILE A 90 43.36 5.18 -5.92
CA ILE A 90 42.62 6.28 -6.53
C ILE A 90 42.50 7.40 -5.49
N THR A 91 43.53 8.23 -5.36
CA THR A 91 43.63 9.17 -4.23
C THR A 91 42.98 10.52 -4.50
N ALA A 92 43.06 11.02 -5.73
CA ALA A 92 42.50 12.31 -6.14
C ALA A 92 41.01 12.23 -6.45
N ALA A 93 40.27 13.30 -6.20
CA ALA A 93 38.84 13.39 -6.53
C ALA A 93 38.55 13.23 -8.03
N ALA A 94 39.47 13.72 -8.88
CA ALA A 94 39.39 13.56 -10.34
C ALA A 94 39.77 12.14 -10.81
N GLY A 95 40.33 11.30 -9.94
CA GLY A 95 40.74 9.94 -10.27
C GLY A 95 39.54 9.07 -10.60
N THR A 96 39.47 8.54 -11.83
CA THR A 96 38.44 7.58 -12.23
C THR A 96 39.04 6.34 -12.87
N LEU A 97 38.63 5.17 -12.38
CA LEU A 97 38.97 3.87 -12.94
C LEU A 97 37.70 3.12 -13.33
N ALA A 98 37.53 2.82 -14.62
CA ALA A 98 36.39 2.07 -15.14
C ALA A 98 36.86 0.75 -15.76
N ILE A 99 36.53 -0.35 -15.10
CA ILE A 99 36.79 -1.71 -15.58
C ILE A 99 35.49 -2.27 -16.17
N GLY A 100 35.50 -2.67 -17.43
CA GLY A 100 34.30 -3.14 -18.14
C GLY A 100 33.78 -4.50 -17.66
N GLY A 101 34.66 -5.37 -17.18
CA GLY A 101 34.37 -6.70 -16.67
C GLY A 101 34.77 -6.85 -15.20
N ASP A 102 35.32 -8.01 -14.85
CA ASP A 102 35.61 -8.36 -13.46
C ASP A 102 36.87 -7.66 -12.92
N VAL A 103 36.83 -7.37 -11.62
CA VAL A 103 38.01 -6.98 -10.84
C VAL A 103 38.32 -8.10 -9.84
N THR A 104 39.56 -8.58 -9.83
CA THR A 104 40.02 -9.57 -8.85
C THR A 104 41.21 -9.03 -8.06
N VAL A 105 41.09 -9.01 -6.74
CA VAL A 105 42.19 -8.74 -5.80
C VAL A 105 42.65 -10.07 -5.24
N ASP A 106 43.79 -10.57 -5.73
CA ASP A 106 44.21 -11.95 -5.47
C ASP A 106 45.46 -12.03 -4.58
N ALA A 107 45.25 -12.45 -3.33
CA ALA A 107 46.31 -12.75 -2.38
C ALA A 107 46.54 -14.26 -2.20
N LEU A 108 45.99 -15.11 -3.07
CA LEU A 108 46.22 -16.56 -3.05
C LEU A 108 47.67 -16.88 -3.48
N ASN A 109 48.24 -17.92 -2.89
CA ASN A 109 49.55 -18.48 -3.26
C ASN A 109 50.76 -17.53 -3.15
N LEU A 110 50.75 -16.62 -2.17
CA LEU A 110 51.88 -15.71 -1.91
C LEU A 110 52.69 -16.11 -0.67
N ALA A 111 53.87 -15.49 -0.51
CA ALA A 111 54.55 -15.44 0.78
C ALA A 111 53.66 -14.82 1.88
N ASN A 112 53.91 -15.18 3.15
CA ASN A 112 53.19 -14.63 4.29
C ASN A 112 53.40 -13.10 4.43
N ASN A 113 52.49 -12.43 5.13
CA ASN A 113 52.50 -10.98 5.41
C ASN A 113 52.52 -10.14 4.12
N ARG A 114 51.47 -10.29 3.31
CA ARG A 114 51.32 -9.61 2.03
C ARG A 114 49.94 -9.02 1.88
N THR A 115 49.87 -7.78 1.41
CA THR A 115 48.60 -7.09 1.17
C THR A 115 48.47 -6.71 -0.29
N LYS A 116 47.34 -7.11 -0.88
CA LYS A 116 46.85 -6.62 -2.17
C LYS A 116 45.71 -5.66 -1.90
N SER A 117 45.82 -4.46 -2.43
CA SER A 117 44.92 -3.37 -2.04
C SER A 117 44.30 -2.67 -3.23
N LEU A 118 43.02 -2.34 -3.07
CA LEU A 118 42.27 -1.42 -3.90
C LEU A 118 41.87 -0.26 -2.99
N ASN A 119 42.60 0.85 -3.08
CA ASN A 119 42.48 1.99 -2.17
C ASN A 119 41.75 3.13 -2.88
N ILE A 120 40.54 3.41 -2.44
CA ILE A 120 39.67 4.42 -3.02
C ILE A 120 39.62 5.60 -2.06
N GLY A 121 40.40 6.63 -2.38
CA GLY A 121 40.47 7.92 -1.69
C GLY A 121 39.22 8.75 -1.97
N ALA A 122 39.36 9.89 -2.64
CA ALA A 122 38.23 10.74 -3.03
C ALA A 122 37.66 10.46 -4.43
N GLY A 123 38.32 9.59 -5.22
CA GLY A 123 37.94 9.30 -6.60
C GLY A 123 36.85 8.23 -6.75
N THR A 124 36.69 7.73 -7.98
CA THR A 124 35.64 6.76 -8.34
C THR A 124 36.21 5.49 -8.97
N LEU A 125 35.72 4.34 -8.53
CA LEU A 125 35.91 3.04 -9.17
C LEU A 125 34.57 2.52 -9.72
N SER A 126 34.56 2.12 -10.99
CA SER A 126 33.45 1.40 -11.61
C SER A 126 33.91 0.02 -12.08
N VAL A 127 33.17 -1.01 -11.72
CA VAL A 127 33.38 -2.42 -12.10
C VAL A 127 32.13 -2.90 -12.82
N GLY A 128 32.23 -3.21 -14.11
CA GLY A 128 31.12 -3.67 -14.93
C GLY A 128 30.73 -5.14 -14.68
N GLY A 129 31.66 -5.94 -14.14
CA GLY A 129 31.44 -7.32 -13.70
C GLY A 129 31.39 -7.48 -12.19
N ALA A 130 31.89 -8.61 -11.68
CA ALA A 130 32.03 -8.90 -10.27
C ALA A 130 33.34 -8.31 -9.69
N LEU A 131 33.32 -8.01 -8.38
CA LEU A 131 34.52 -7.73 -7.60
C LEU A 131 34.81 -8.93 -6.71
N THR A 132 35.98 -9.56 -6.89
CA THR A 132 36.39 -10.72 -6.09
C THR A 132 37.58 -10.35 -5.21
N LEU A 133 37.47 -10.60 -3.90
CA LEU A 133 38.56 -10.45 -2.93
C LEU A 133 38.98 -11.84 -2.44
N ASN A 134 40.17 -12.30 -2.82
CA ASN A 134 40.69 -13.61 -2.44
C ASN A 134 41.78 -13.46 -1.38
N GLY A 135 41.40 -13.56 -0.11
CA GLY A 135 42.32 -13.58 1.04
C GLY A 135 42.83 -14.99 1.36
N SER A 136 43.93 -15.11 2.08
CA SER A 136 44.45 -16.42 2.52
C SER A 136 45.16 -16.34 3.87
N ASN A 137 45.43 -17.50 4.48
CA ASN A 137 46.11 -17.59 5.76
C ASN A 137 47.53 -16.96 5.74
N GLY A 138 48.14 -16.76 6.91
CA GLY A 138 49.48 -16.15 7.00
C GLY A 138 49.51 -14.66 6.65
N ASN A 139 48.46 -13.92 7.01
CA ASN A 139 48.30 -12.47 6.79
C ASN A 139 48.44 -12.08 5.30
N ARG A 140 47.76 -12.84 4.43
CA ARG A 140 47.69 -12.58 2.99
C ARG A 140 46.37 -11.92 2.65
N ASP A 141 46.36 -10.61 2.76
CA ASP A 141 45.15 -9.81 2.75
C ASP A 141 44.80 -9.31 1.34
N ALA A 142 43.56 -9.57 0.91
CA ALA A 142 42.93 -8.92 -0.23
C ALA A 142 41.98 -7.85 0.30
N SER A 143 42.30 -6.58 0.08
CA SER A 143 41.65 -5.46 0.76
C SER A 143 41.06 -4.44 -0.20
N LEU A 144 39.80 -4.07 0.03
CA LEU A 144 39.16 -2.88 -0.50
C LEU A 144 39.07 -1.84 0.62
N LEU A 145 39.72 -0.69 0.43
CA LEU A 145 39.66 0.44 1.35
C LEU A 145 38.91 1.59 0.68
N ILE A 146 37.86 2.11 1.33
CA ILE A 146 37.04 3.21 0.82
C ILE A 146 37.09 4.36 1.82
N SER A 147 37.64 5.50 1.41
CA SER A 147 37.68 6.71 2.22
C SER A 147 36.41 7.55 1.98
N THR A 148 36.45 8.54 1.10
CA THR A 148 35.31 9.43 0.78
C THR A 148 34.76 9.23 -0.63
N GLY A 149 35.43 8.40 -1.43
CA GLY A 149 35.11 8.13 -2.82
C GLY A 149 33.99 7.12 -3.00
N THR A 150 33.74 6.78 -4.26
CA THR A 150 32.63 5.91 -4.67
C THR A 150 33.15 4.67 -5.36
N VAL A 151 32.63 3.51 -4.97
CA VAL A 151 32.82 2.24 -5.64
C VAL A 151 31.48 1.78 -6.18
N THR A 152 31.42 1.43 -7.46
CA THR A 152 30.24 0.85 -8.09
C THR A 152 30.61 -0.48 -8.70
N VAL A 153 29.96 -1.55 -8.24
CA VAL A 153 30.10 -2.91 -8.77
C VAL A 153 28.78 -3.30 -9.40
N ALA A 154 28.72 -3.46 -10.71
CA ALA A 154 27.50 -3.85 -11.40
C ALA A 154 27.13 -5.33 -11.13
N GLY A 155 28.12 -6.19 -10.92
CA GLY A 155 27.96 -7.59 -10.51
C GLY A 155 28.00 -7.80 -9.00
N SER A 156 28.28 -9.04 -8.60
CA SER A 156 28.39 -9.44 -7.19
C SER A 156 29.75 -9.04 -6.59
N ILE A 157 29.78 -8.85 -5.27
CA ILE A 157 31.01 -8.84 -4.49
C ILE A 157 31.21 -10.23 -3.91
N ASN A 158 32.27 -10.89 -4.35
CA ASN A 158 32.62 -12.24 -3.95
C ASN A 158 33.77 -12.20 -2.95
N ILE A 159 33.57 -12.86 -1.80
CA ILE A 159 34.62 -13.11 -0.82
C ILE A 159 35.13 -14.53 -1.03
N GLY A 160 36.38 -14.66 -1.48
CA GLY A 160 37.03 -15.94 -1.73
C GLY A 160 38.20 -16.22 -0.77
N GLY A 161 38.64 -17.48 -0.76
CA GLY A 161 39.75 -17.93 0.09
C GLY A 161 39.42 -17.95 1.60
N THR A 162 40.39 -17.60 2.46
CA THR A 162 40.18 -17.55 3.91
C THR A 162 39.48 -16.25 4.29
N GLN A 163 38.25 -16.35 4.78
CA GLN A 163 37.36 -15.21 5.04
C GLN A 163 38.00 -14.09 5.87
N SER A 164 38.78 -14.38 6.92
CA SER A 164 39.40 -13.34 7.76
C SER A 164 40.41 -12.43 7.04
N SER A 165 40.89 -12.80 5.85
CA SER A 165 41.89 -12.05 5.08
C SER A 165 41.31 -11.40 3.81
N ALA A 166 39.99 -11.43 3.63
CA ALA A 166 39.32 -10.63 2.61
C ALA A 166 38.60 -9.47 3.31
N ASN A 167 39.10 -8.26 3.10
CA ASN A 167 38.74 -7.10 3.92
C ASN A 167 38.04 -6.03 3.09
N ILE A 168 36.89 -5.55 3.56
CA ILE A 168 36.26 -4.33 3.05
C ILE A 168 36.21 -3.34 4.21
N THR A 169 36.87 -2.19 4.06
CA THR A 169 37.01 -1.20 5.11
C THR A 169 36.61 0.18 4.61
N PHE A 170 35.68 0.81 5.32
CA PHE A 170 35.45 2.24 5.21
C PHE A 170 36.31 2.99 6.22
N SER A 171 37.20 3.86 5.74
CA SER A 171 37.95 4.82 6.56
C SER A 171 37.31 6.21 6.60
N GLY A 172 36.27 6.44 5.80
CA GLY A 172 35.51 7.69 5.75
C GLY A 172 34.06 7.47 5.30
N ALA A 173 33.43 8.54 4.82
CA ALA A 173 32.01 8.57 4.42
C ALA A 173 31.74 8.14 2.97
N GLY A 174 32.62 7.33 2.38
CA GLY A 174 32.49 6.86 1.00
C GLY A 174 31.30 5.93 0.78
N THR A 175 31.06 5.61 -0.49
CA THR A 175 29.89 4.84 -0.93
C THR A 175 30.29 3.57 -1.68
N LEU A 176 29.62 2.46 -1.38
CA LEU A 176 29.73 1.19 -2.11
C LEU A 176 28.37 0.83 -2.72
N ASN A 177 28.23 0.95 -4.04
CA ASN A 177 27.07 0.54 -4.81
C ASN A 177 27.25 -0.89 -5.35
N ILE A 178 26.22 -1.71 -5.21
CA ILE A 178 26.26 -3.14 -5.51
C ILE A 178 25.05 -3.50 -6.38
N GLY A 179 25.32 -3.96 -7.60
CA GLY A 179 24.32 -4.41 -8.57
C GLY A 179 23.99 -5.90 -8.48
N GLY A 180 24.92 -6.73 -8.00
CA GLY A 180 24.72 -8.17 -7.75
C GLY A 180 24.57 -8.52 -6.27
N ASN A 181 24.99 -9.71 -5.86
CA ASN A 181 24.92 -10.12 -4.45
C ASN A 181 26.13 -9.61 -3.67
N PHE A 182 25.95 -9.38 -2.37
CA PHE A 182 27.07 -9.27 -1.44
C PHE A 182 26.80 -10.17 -0.24
N SER A 183 27.19 -11.43 -0.39
CA SER A 183 26.99 -12.48 0.62
C SER A 183 27.85 -12.24 1.85
N SER A 184 27.42 -12.82 2.97
CA SER A 184 28.19 -12.83 4.23
C SER A 184 29.54 -13.52 4.08
N GLY A 185 30.57 -12.97 4.71
CA GLY A 185 31.94 -13.49 4.74
C GLY A 185 32.93 -12.36 4.97
N GLY A 186 34.23 -12.61 4.91
CA GLY A 186 35.19 -11.51 4.99
C GLY A 186 35.26 -10.82 6.36
N THR A 187 36.11 -9.79 6.45
CA THR A 187 36.03 -8.77 7.49
C THR A 187 35.42 -7.50 6.89
N PHE A 188 34.30 -7.03 7.45
CA PHE A 188 33.65 -5.78 7.05
C PHE A 188 33.76 -4.72 8.15
N THR A 189 34.50 -3.66 7.87
CA THR A 189 34.66 -2.51 8.78
C THR A 189 33.86 -1.33 8.24
N ARG A 190 32.73 -1.03 8.87
CA ARG A 190 31.72 -0.09 8.37
C ARG A 190 32.11 1.39 8.34
N GLY A 191 33.07 1.81 9.18
CA GLY A 191 33.43 3.22 9.35
C GLY A 191 32.21 4.14 9.46
N THR A 192 32.22 5.24 8.72
CA THR A 192 31.07 6.14 8.51
C THR A 192 30.48 6.00 7.11
N GLY A 193 30.74 4.89 6.41
CA GLY A 193 30.39 4.69 5.01
C GLY A 193 28.92 4.37 4.75
N THR A 194 28.58 4.29 3.47
CA THR A 194 27.25 3.91 2.99
C THR A 194 27.34 2.73 2.03
N VAL A 195 26.56 1.69 2.28
CA VAL A 195 26.38 0.56 1.36
C VAL A 195 25.01 0.67 0.69
N VAL A 196 25.00 0.57 -0.64
CA VAL A 196 23.80 0.70 -1.48
C VAL A 196 23.61 -0.57 -2.30
N TYR A 197 22.47 -1.23 -2.10
CA TYR A 197 22.00 -2.31 -2.97
C TYR A 197 21.08 -1.72 -4.04
N ASN A 198 21.55 -1.67 -5.30
CA ASN A 198 20.88 -0.98 -6.40
C ASN A 198 20.72 -1.82 -7.68
N GLY A 199 20.87 -3.14 -7.57
CA GLY A 199 20.70 -4.07 -8.69
C GLY A 199 19.27 -4.11 -9.26
N ALA A 200 19.13 -4.51 -10.51
CA ALA A 200 17.82 -4.70 -11.15
C ALA A 200 17.13 -6.02 -10.78
N GLY A 201 17.91 -7.06 -10.43
CA GLY A 201 17.41 -8.38 -10.02
C GLY A 201 17.28 -8.54 -8.50
N ALA A 202 16.95 -9.74 -8.03
CA ALA A 202 17.02 -10.05 -6.61
C ALA A 202 18.46 -9.96 -6.08
N GLN A 203 18.65 -9.47 -4.85
CA GLN A 203 19.96 -9.35 -4.21
C GLN A 203 19.94 -9.97 -2.82
N SER A 204 20.97 -10.74 -2.50
CA SER A 204 21.29 -11.15 -1.13
C SER A 204 22.07 -10.03 -0.44
N VAL A 205 21.53 -9.54 0.68
CA VAL A 205 22.15 -8.56 1.56
C VAL A 205 22.95 -9.29 2.63
N GLY A 206 24.25 -9.00 2.72
CA GLY A 206 25.18 -9.66 3.62
C GLY A 206 24.90 -9.33 5.08
N ALA A 207 25.14 -10.31 5.95
CA ALA A 207 24.97 -10.17 7.39
C ALA A 207 26.15 -9.40 8.01
N TYR A 208 26.10 -8.08 7.91
CA TYR A 208 27.11 -7.18 8.47
C TYR A 208 26.48 -6.14 9.38
N THR A 209 27.29 -5.55 10.26
CA THR A 209 26.89 -4.29 10.89
C THR A 209 27.20 -3.16 9.90
N TYR A 210 26.19 -2.48 9.41
CA TYR A 210 26.32 -1.35 8.50
C TYR A 210 26.41 -0.04 9.27
N ASN A 211 27.09 0.96 8.69
CA ASN A 211 26.91 2.33 9.16
C ASN A 211 25.63 2.90 8.55
N ASN A 212 25.59 3.13 7.24
CA ASN A 212 24.33 3.35 6.52
C ASN A 212 24.06 2.19 5.56
N LEU A 213 22.81 1.73 5.52
CA LEU A 213 22.33 0.72 4.56
C LEU A 213 21.22 1.33 3.71
N THR A 214 21.40 1.31 2.39
CA THR A 214 20.40 1.80 1.43
C THR A 214 20.00 0.69 0.46
N VAL A 215 18.70 0.55 0.24
CA VAL A 215 18.12 -0.22 -0.86
C VAL A 215 17.53 0.78 -1.85
N ASN A 216 18.11 0.82 -3.05
CA ASN A 216 17.70 1.73 -4.11
C ASN A 216 17.52 0.95 -5.42
N LYS A 217 16.48 0.12 -5.46
CA LYS A 217 16.28 -0.82 -6.56
C LYS A 217 15.18 -0.32 -7.48
N ALA A 218 15.47 -0.24 -8.77
CA ALA A 218 14.44 0.05 -9.78
C ALA A 218 13.43 -1.11 -9.89
N ALA A 219 13.87 -2.35 -9.63
CA ALA A 219 13.05 -3.56 -9.59
C ALA A 219 13.68 -4.62 -8.67
N GLY A 220 12.89 -5.63 -8.29
CA GLY A 220 13.34 -6.76 -7.49
C GLY A 220 13.46 -6.49 -5.99
N THR A 221 13.93 -7.51 -5.27
CA THR A 221 14.00 -7.52 -3.79
C THR A 221 15.43 -7.66 -3.31
N ALA A 222 15.84 -6.83 -2.35
CA ALA A 222 17.02 -7.06 -1.52
C ALA A 222 16.59 -7.83 -0.27
N THR A 223 17.06 -9.07 -0.12
CA THR A 223 16.70 -9.95 1.00
C THR A 223 17.87 -10.12 1.95
N LEU A 224 17.66 -9.92 3.25
CA LEU A 224 18.68 -10.16 4.27
C LEU A 224 19.06 -11.64 4.32
N SER A 225 20.37 -11.92 4.36
CA SER A 225 20.93 -13.25 4.60
C SER A 225 21.29 -13.52 6.07
N GLY A 226 21.15 -12.50 6.93
CA GLY A 226 21.36 -12.58 8.36
C GLY A 226 21.03 -11.25 9.05
N ASN A 227 21.11 -11.23 10.38
CA ASN A 227 20.92 -9.99 11.14
C ASN A 227 21.91 -8.93 10.65
N SER A 228 21.38 -7.75 10.33
CA SER A 228 22.12 -6.65 9.72
C SER A 228 21.96 -5.37 10.54
N PRO A 229 22.58 -5.26 11.74
CA PRO A 229 22.45 -4.07 12.57
C PRO A 229 22.96 -2.82 11.85
N VAL A 230 22.33 -1.69 12.10
CA VAL A 230 22.67 -0.40 11.46
C VAL A 230 23.07 0.61 12.51
N ALA A 231 24.13 1.38 12.32
CA ALA A 231 24.54 2.40 13.31
C ALA A 231 24.10 3.83 12.95
N GLY A 232 24.00 4.13 11.66
CA GLY A 232 23.50 5.36 11.09
C GLY A 232 22.04 5.18 10.68
N ASN A 233 21.78 5.24 9.37
CA ASN A 233 20.44 5.25 8.79
C ASN A 233 20.15 4.00 7.94
N LEU A 234 18.89 3.57 7.95
CA LEU A 234 18.35 2.58 7.03
C LEU A 234 17.41 3.27 6.04
N SER A 235 17.67 3.13 4.75
CA SER A 235 16.86 3.75 3.70
C SER A 235 16.41 2.73 2.67
N VAL A 236 15.11 2.70 2.37
CA VAL A 236 14.54 2.02 1.21
C VAL A 236 14.01 3.11 0.28
N SER A 237 14.86 3.58 -0.63
CA SER A 237 14.54 4.68 -1.54
C SER A 237 13.76 4.23 -2.77
N ALA A 238 13.89 2.96 -3.17
CA ALA A 238 13.11 2.33 -4.23
C ALA A 238 13.15 0.81 -4.09
N GLY A 239 12.13 0.13 -4.63
CA GLY A 239 12.01 -1.32 -4.63
C GLY A 239 11.70 -1.90 -3.25
N THR A 240 12.14 -3.14 -3.01
CA THR A 240 11.78 -3.90 -1.80
C THR A 240 13.00 -4.27 -0.97
N LEU A 241 12.99 -3.94 0.33
CA LEU A 241 13.84 -4.58 1.34
C LEU A 241 13.01 -5.65 2.06
N ASP A 242 13.48 -6.89 2.02
CA ASP A 242 12.89 -8.03 2.73
C ASP A 242 13.82 -8.47 3.85
N LEU A 243 13.35 -8.34 5.10
CA LEU A 243 14.12 -8.74 6.28
C LEU A 243 14.19 -10.26 6.46
N ALA A 244 13.42 -11.04 5.71
CA ALA A 244 13.28 -12.47 5.93
C ALA A 244 12.92 -12.75 7.40
N THR A 245 13.64 -13.67 8.06
CA THR A 245 13.51 -13.96 9.49
C THR A 245 14.45 -13.14 10.36
N PHE A 246 15.15 -12.15 9.80
CA PHE A 246 16.20 -11.38 10.46
C PHE A 246 15.76 -9.96 10.84
N THR A 247 16.68 -9.21 11.42
CA THR A 247 16.47 -7.82 11.85
C THR A 247 17.45 -6.85 11.21
N ALA A 248 17.00 -5.60 11.02
CA ALA A 248 17.82 -4.45 10.64
C ALA A 248 17.71 -3.33 11.70
N ASN A 249 17.77 -3.72 12.98
CA ASN A 249 17.65 -2.80 14.10
C ASN A 249 18.82 -1.83 14.13
N ARG A 250 18.58 -0.62 14.63
CA ARG A 250 19.68 0.29 14.91
C ARG A 250 20.45 -0.18 16.15
N THR A 251 21.78 -0.07 16.13
CA THR A 251 22.66 -0.54 17.23
C THR A 251 22.49 0.27 18.52
N ALA A 252 21.97 1.49 18.42
CA ALA A 252 21.64 2.37 19.54
C ALA A 252 20.45 3.27 19.14
N ALA A 253 19.83 3.97 20.11
CA ALA A 253 18.74 4.93 19.85
C ALA A 253 19.22 6.16 19.05
N GLY A 254 18.47 6.61 18.04
CA GLY A 254 18.86 7.73 17.14
C GLY A 254 18.64 7.40 15.65
N GLY A 255 19.23 8.17 14.74
CA GLY A 255 19.18 7.92 13.29
C GLY A 255 17.77 7.88 12.68
N SER A 256 17.69 7.54 11.39
CA SER A 256 16.43 7.44 10.65
C SER A 256 16.24 6.09 9.95
N LEU A 257 14.99 5.62 9.96
CA LEU A 257 14.49 4.60 9.02
C LEU A 257 13.54 5.28 8.03
N THR A 258 13.84 5.18 6.74
CA THR A 258 13.01 5.75 5.67
C THR A 258 12.55 4.68 4.70
N VAL A 259 11.25 4.68 4.37
CA VAL A 259 10.70 3.93 3.24
C VAL A 259 10.01 4.94 2.32
N ALA A 260 10.58 5.16 1.14
CA ALA A 260 10.08 6.17 0.20
C ALA A 260 8.73 5.75 -0.42
N ASN A 261 8.03 6.72 -1.03
CA ASN A 261 6.83 6.46 -1.81
C ASN A 261 7.09 5.37 -2.87
N GLY A 262 6.19 4.40 -2.99
CA GLY A 262 6.33 3.25 -3.90
C GLY A 262 7.33 2.17 -3.47
N ALA A 263 8.14 2.40 -2.42
CA ALA A 263 9.05 1.40 -1.88
C ALA A 263 8.36 0.50 -0.84
N THR A 264 8.94 -0.69 -0.61
CA THR A 264 8.37 -1.70 0.29
C THR A 264 9.38 -2.19 1.32
N LEU A 265 8.96 -2.25 2.60
CA LEU A 265 9.66 -2.96 3.66
C LEU A 265 8.86 -4.21 4.05
N ARG A 266 9.44 -5.40 3.92
CA ARG A 266 8.82 -6.67 4.29
C ARG A 266 9.48 -7.24 5.53
N ILE A 267 8.68 -7.64 6.51
CA ILE A 267 9.11 -8.11 7.82
C ILE A 267 8.55 -9.53 8.00
N GLY A 268 9.44 -10.52 8.06
CA GLY A 268 9.08 -11.92 8.26
C GLY A 268 9.50 -12.45 9.63
N GLY A 269 9.43 -13.78 9.79
CA GLY A 269 9.71 -14.46 11.06
C GLY A 269 8.73 -14.05 12.17
N THR A 270 9.24 -13.89 13.38
CA THR A 270 8.49 -13.39 14.55
C THR A 270 8.83 -11.93 14.88
N ASN A 271 9.49 -11.24 13.95
CA ASN A 271 10.04 -9.90 14.18
C ASN A 271 8.97 -8.82 14.07
N GLY A 272 9.18 -7.73 14.82
CA GLY A 272 8.44 -6.47 14.68
C GLY A 272 9.11 -5.48 13.75
N PHE A 273 8.61 -4.24 13.75
CA PHE A 273 9.25 -3.14 13.03
C PHE A 273 10.68 -2.89 13.55
N PRO A 274 11.67 -2.57 12.69
CA PRO A 274 13.04 -2.32 13.13
C PRO A 274 13.13 -1.29 14.25
N SER A 275 13.84 -1.64 15.32
CA SER A 275 13.90 -0.86 16.55
C SER A 275 15.02 0.18 16.57
N ASN A 276 14.97 1.05 17.60
CA ASN A 276 16.00 2.05 17.93
C ASN A 276 16.18 3.23 16.95
N TYR A 277 15.39 3.31 15.87
CA TYR A 277 15.34 4.51 15.05
C TYR A 277 14.53 5.61 15.73
N ALA A 278 15.13 6.79 15.92
CA ALA A 278 14.48 7.96 16.52
C ALA A 278 13.52 8.64 15.54
N VAL A 279 13.83 8.59 14.24
CA VAL A 279 12.96 9.09 13.17
C VAL A 279 12.53 7.92 12.30
N ARG A 280 11.22 7.80 12.09
CA ARG A 280 10.61 6.83 11.17
C ARG A 280 9.81 7.61 10.14
N THR A 281 10.22 7.53 8.88
CA THR A 281 9.58 8.27 7.78
C THR A 281 9.09 7.29 6.73
N LEU A 282 7.78 7.07 6.70
CA LEU A 282 7.12 6.21 5.72
C LEU A 282 6.37 7.10 4.74
N GLY A 283 6.70 6.99 3.46
CA GLY A 283 5.99 7.71 2.41
C GLY A 283 4.52 7.31 2.37
N ALA A 284 3.62 8.24 2.04
CA ALA A 284 2.18 8.01 2.01
C ALA A 284 1.76 6.86 1.07
N THR A 285 2.56 6.55 0.05
CA THR A 285 2.36 5.41 -0.87
C THR A 285 3.42 4.32 -0.72
N SER A 286 4.21 4.34 0.36
CA SER A 286 5.11 3.22 0.71
C SER A 286 4.30 2.03 1.23
N THR A 287 4.87 0.83 1.24
CA THR A 287 4.24 -0.36 1.83
C THR A 287 5.09 -0.94 2.95
N VAL A 288 4.48 -1.21 4.10
CA VAL A 288 5.06 -2.09 5.12
C VAL A 288 4.24 -3.37 5.20
N GLU A 289 4.90 -4.50 4.99
CA GLU A 289 4.28 -5.83 5.02
C GLU A 289 4.81 -6.65 6.19
N TYR A 290 3.90 -7.15 7.04
CA TYR A 290 4.20 -8.17 8.05
C TYR A 290 3.74 -9.53 7.54
N TYR A 291 4.66 -10.33 7.01
CA TYR A 291 4.35 -11.60 6.34
C TYR A 291 4.85 -12.86 7.07
N GLY A 292 5.46 -12.69 8.24
CA GLY A 292 5.92 -13.77 9.09
C GLY A 292 4.78 -14.54 9.77
N THR A 293 5.10 -15.23 10.87
CA THR A 293 4.12 -15.96 11.68
C THR A 293 3.54 -15.02 12.75
N ASN A 294 3.76 -15.31 14.04
CA ASN A 294 3.34 -14.44 15.13
C ASN A 294 4.21 -13.20 15.18
N GLN A 295 3.65 -12.03 14.87
CA GLN A 295 4.41 -10.78 14.81
C GLN A 295 3.75 -9.65 15.61
N PRO A 296 4.53 -8.86 16.38
CA PRO A 296 4.07 -7.57 16.86
C PRO A 296 4.05 -6.56 15.70
N VAL A 297 2.94 -5.85 15.56
CA VAL A 297 2.76 -4.77 14.57
C VAL A 297 2.86 -3.45 15.32
N SER A 298 3.83 -2.61 14.96
CA SER A 298 4.09 -1.35 15.67
C SER A 298 3.01 -0.30 15.37
N ALA A 299 2.83 0.64 16.29
CA ALA A 299 1.98 1.80 16.05
C ALA A 299 2.79 2.86 15.29
N GLU A 300 2.59 2.94 13.97
CA GLU A 300 3.31 3.86 13.08
C GLU A 300 2.34 4.71 12.26
N THR A 301 2.90 5.71 11.57
CA THR A 301 2.23 6.38 10.44
C THR A 301 2.64 5.68 9.14
N TYR A 302 1.90 4.64 8.76
CA TYR A 302 2.14 3.86 7.54
C TYR A 302 1.66 4.58 6.28
N GLY A 303 2.30 4.29 5.15
CA GLY A 303 1.69 4.51 3.83
C GLY A 303 0.58 3.49 3.60
N HIS A 304 0.96 2.27 3.26
CA HIS A 304 0.11 1.09 3.22
C HIS A 304 0.56 0.11 4.30
N LEU A 305 -0.41 -0.54 4.96
CA LEU A 305 -0.17 -1.63 5.90
C LEU A 305 -0.73 -2.92 5.32
N THR A 306 0.14 -3.90 5.11
CA THR A 306 -0.25 -5.24 4.67
C THR A 306 0.10 -6.25 5.76
N LEU A 307 -0.90 -6.99 6.21
CA LEU A 307 -0.75 -8.12 7.13
C LEU A 307 -1.01 -9.40 6.33
N SER A 308 0.04 -10.15 6.02
CA SER A 308 -0.01 -11.33 5.15
C SER A 308 0.70 -12.52 5.81
N GLY A 309 0.93 -13.60 5.05
CA GLY A 309 1.55 -14.81 5.56
C GLY A 309 0.55 -15.65 6.35
N SER A 310 0.85 -15.90 7.62
CA SER A 310 0.02 -16.74 8.49
C SER A 310 0.02 -16.26 9.94
N ALA A 311 -0.81 -16.93 10.76
CA ALA A 311 -0.84 -16.78 12.21
C ALA A 311 -1.20 -15.35 12.67
N THR A 312 -0.78 -14.97 13.88
CA THR A 312 -1.32 -13.80 14.58
C THR A 312 -0.45 -12.55 14.39
N LYS A 313 -1.07 -11.43 14.06
CA LYS A 313 -0.45 -10.11 13.99
C LYS A 313 -1.04 -9.25 15.10
N THR A 314 -0.22 -8.94 16.09
CA THR A 314 -0.64 -8.25 17.32
C THR A 314 -0.30 -6.77 17.21
N PRO A 315 -1.24 -5.89 16.86
CA PRO A 315 -1.02 -4.44 16.86
C PRO A 315 -0.66 -3.94 18.26
N ALA A 316 0.27 -3.00 18.35
CA ALA A 316 0.64 -2.32 19.58
C ALA A 316 -0.49 -1.39 20.06
N ALA A 317 -0.46 -1.04 21.35
CA ALA A 317 -1.33 0.00 21.90
C ALA A 317 -0.98 1.38 21.30
N GLY A 318 -1.92 2.31 21.39
CA GLY A 318 -1.76 3.68 20.86
C GLY A 318 -2.47 3.87 19.52
N THR A 319 -2.07 4.91 18.78
CA THR A 319 -2.68 5.27 17.50
C THR A 319 -1.80 4.83 16.34
N THR A 320 -2.35 3.99 15.47
CA THR A 320 -1.80 3.67 14.16
C THR A 320 -2.48 4.56 13.11
N THR A 321 -1.70 5.24 12.28
CA THR A 321 -2.23 6.02 11.16
C THR A 321 -1.81 5.36 9.86
N ILE A 322 -2.73 5.22 8.91
CA ILE A 322 -2.51 4.56 7.63
C ILE A 322 -2.99 5.51 6.53
N ALA A 323 -2.05 6.13 5.81
CA ALA A 323 -2.33 7.13 4.78
C ALA A 323 -3.01 6.54 3.52
N GLY A 324 -2.78 5.26 3.25
CA GLY A 324 -3.39 4.50 2.18
C GLY A 324 -4.08 3.24 2.69
N ASN A 325 -3.95 2.12 1.98
CA ASN A 325 -4.75 0.92 2.25
C ASN A 325 -4.26 0.11 3.47
N PHE A 326 -5.22 -0.50 4.17
CA PHE A 326 -5.00 -1.57 5.13
C PHE A 326 -5.55 -2.90 4.58
N THR A 327 -4.65 -3.84 4.31
CA THR A 327 -4.98 -5.18 3.82
C THR A 327 -4.68 -6.24 4.89
N LEU A 328 -5.70 -7.02 5.26
CA LEU A 328 -5.56 -8.24 6.06
C LEU A 328 -5.75 -9.46 5.15
N GLY A 329 -4.67 -10.19 4.91
CA GLY A 329 -4.62 -11.35 4.04
C GLY A 329 -5.27 -12.61 4.64
N ALA A 330 -5.54 -13.59 3.77
CA ALA A 330 -6.04 -14.89 4.17
C ALA A 330 -5.05 -15.65 5.06
N GLY A 331 -5.57 -16.41 6.03
CA GLY A 331 -4.76 -17.18 6.98
C GLY A 331 -4.12 -16.35 8.11
N VAL A 332 -4.41 -15.04 8.16
CA VAL A 332 -3.87 -14.10 9.16
C VAL A 332 -4.95 -13.70 10.16
N THR A 333 -4.58 -13.63 11.45
CA THR A 333 -5.41 -13.07 12.52
C THR A 333 -4.89 -11.69 12.92
N TYR A 334 -5.70 -10.65 12.76
CA TYR A 334 -5.46 -9.34 13.41
C TYR A 334 -5.94 -9.40 14.86
N ALA A 335 -5.03 -9.32 15.83
CA ALA A 335 -5.31 -9.47 17.26
C ALA A 335 -5.37 -8.12 18.01
N GLY A 336 -6.29 -7.24 17.58
CA GLY A 336 -6.52 -5.94 18.21
C GLY A 336 -7.01 -6.02 19.66
N THR A 337 -7.68 -7.10 20.06
CA THR A 337 -8.18 -7.31 21.44
C THR A 337 -7.09 -7.36 22.50
N THR A 338 -5.84 -7.63 22.12
CA THR A 338 -4.71 -7.66 23.05
C THR A 338 -4.37 -6.25 23.57
N ASN A 339 -4.44 -5.23 22.71
CA ASN A 339 -3.91 -3.89 23.03
C ASN A 339 -4.86 -2.73 22.71
N ASN A 340 -6.04 -3.02 22.14
CA ASN A 340 -7.10 -2.07 21.80
C ASN A 340 -6.58 -0.83 21.02
N PRO A 341 -5.95 -1.03 19.84
CA PRO A 341 -5.36 0.07 19.08
C PRO A 341 -6.42 1.02 18.55
N THR A 342 -6.10 2.31 18.50
CA THR A 342 -6.86 3.27 17.67
C THR A 342 -6.25 3.29 16.27
N VAL A 343 -7.10 3.26 15.24
CA VAL A 343 -6.66 3.24 13.84
C VAL A 343 -7.30 4.39 13.06
N ASN A 344 -6.48 5.29 12.52
CA ASN A 344 -6.91 6.28 11.54
C ASN A 344 -6.53 5.78 10.14
N LEU A 345 -7.53 5.62 9.27
CA LEU A 345 -7.36 5.04 7.95
C LEU A 345 -7.86 6.02 6.89
N ALA A 346 -6.97 6.44 6.00
CA ALA A 346 -7.29 7.33 4.89
C ALA A 346 -7.49 6.61 3.54
N GLY A 347 -7.06 5.33 3.42
CA GLY A 347 -7.33 4.48 2.24
C GLY A 347 -8.36 3.37 2.50
N ASN A 348 -8.36 2.34 1.66
CA ASN A 348 -9.33 1.25 1.74
C ASN A 348 -8.97 0.22 2.81
N PHE A 349 -9.98 -0.44 3.36
CA PHE A 349 -9.82 -1.61 4.22
C PHE A 349 -10.25 -2.88 3.47
N SER A 350 -9.39 -3.89 3.44
CA SER A 350 -9.72 -5.20 2.85
C SER A 350 -9.44 -6.33 3.84
N ASN A 351 -10.46 -7.12 4.15
CA ASN A 351 -10.37 -8.24 5.08
C ASN A 351 -10.64 -9.59 4.40
N SER A 352 -9.60 -10.40 4.29
CA SER A 352 -9.68 -11.81 3.87
C SER A 352 -9.23 -12.77 4.98
N GLY A 353 -8.99 -12.28 6.20
CA GLY A 353 -8.50 -13.05 7.35
C GLY A 353 -9.49 -13.09 8.51
N THR A 354 -8.96 -13.28 9.73
CA THR A 354 -9.71 -13.18 10.99
C THR A 354 -9.44 -11.82 11.63
N PHE A 355 -10.47 -10.97 11.72
CA PHE A 355 -10.32 -9.61 12.21
C PHE A 355 -10.92 -9.43 13.60
N ASN A 356 -10.05 -9.26 14.60
CA ASN A 356 -10.45 -8.87 15.95
C ASN A 356 -10.01 -7.42 16.20
N SER A 357 -10.92 -6.46 16.02
CA SER A 357 -10.60 -5.03 16.14
C SER A 357 -10.12 -4.60 17.55
N GLY A 358 -10.52 -5.32 18.59
CA GLY A 358 -10.38 -4.84 19.97
C GLY A 358 -11.35 -3.70 20.27
N THR A 359 -11.25 -3.07 21.43
CA THR A 359 -12.16 -1.98 21.83
C THR A 359 -11.73 -0.60 21.34
N GLY A 360 -10.60 -0.50 20.65
CA GLY A 360 -10.15 0.75 20.04
C GLY A 360 -11.04 1.19 18.88
N THR A 361 -10.91 2.45 18.47
CA THR A 361 -11.73 3.03 17.40
C THR A 361 -11.03 2.93 16.05
N PHE A 362 -11.74 2.43 15.05
CA PHE A 362 -11.36 2.56 13.64
C PHE A 362 -12.04 3.78 13.05
N THR A 363 -11.26 4.71 12.50
CA THR A 363 -11.73 5.95 11.89
C THR A 363 -11.41 5.96 10.41
N PHE A 364 -12.44 6.04 9.56
CA PHE A 364 -12.31 6.27 8.13
C PHE A 364 -12.33 7.78 7.87
N ASN A 365 -11.18 8.34 7.50
CA ASN A 365 -10.97 9.80 7.37
C ASN A 365 -10.19 10.18 6.10
N GLY A 366 -10.34 9.41 5.03
CA GLY A 366 -9.75 9.68 3.72
C GLY A 366 -10.36 10.90 3.02
N ALA A 367 -9.68 11.37 1.98
CA ALA A 367 -10.19 12.43 1.11
C ALA A 367 -11.03 11.89 -0.07
N ALA A 368 -10.77 10.65 -0.51
CA ALA A 368 -11.54 9.93 -1.52
C ALA A 368 -12.55 8.98 -0.86
N ASN A 369 -13.55 8.51 -1.61
CA ASN A 369 -14.45 7.45 -1.14
C ASN A 369 -13.62 6.22 -0.74
N GLN A 370 -13.82 5.73 0.48
CA GLN A 370 -13.13 4.56 1.00
C GLN A 370 -13.99 3.31 0.88
N ASN A 371 -13.35 2.16 0.70
CA ASN A 371 -14.03 0.88 0.62
C ASN A 371 -13.73 0.03 1.86
N ILE A 372 -14.77 -0.58 2.41
CA ILE A 372 -14.69 -1.73 3.31
C ILE A 372 -15.00 -2.96 2.46
N ALA A 373 -13.97 -3.75 2.19
CA ALA A 373 -13.99 -4.84 1.23
C ALA A 373 -13.41 -6.14 1.80
N GLY A 374 -13.37 -7.17 0.95
CA GLY A 374 -12.85 -8.48 1.27
C GLY A 374 -13.92 -9.57 1.27
N ASN A 375 -13.51 -10.77 1.69
CA ASN A 375 -14.31 -11.99 1.61
C ASN A 375 -14.61 -12.58 2.99
N SER A 376 -14.10 -11.97 4.06
CA SER A 376 -14.34 -12.37 5.45
C SER A 376 -15.31 -11.41 6.14
N ALA A 377 -16.05 -11.91 7.14
CA ALA A 377 -16.87 -11.06 7.99
C ALA A 377 -16.00 -10.03 8.73
N THR A 378 -16.46 -8.79 8.82
CA THR A 378 -15.73 -7.70 9.49
C THR A 378 -16.57 -7.13 10.62
N THR A 379 -16.02 -7.16 11.83
CA THR A 379 -16.61 -6.55 13.02
C THR A 379 -15.66 -5.52 13.62
N PHE A 380 -16.07 -4.26 13.59
CA PHE A 380 -15.45 -3.18 14.35
C PHE A 380 -16.13 -3.08 15.71
N ASP A 381 -15.39 -2.90 16.79
CA ASP A 381 -16.04 -2.57 18.05
C ASP A 381 -16.57 -1.14 18.05
N ASN A 382 -15.68 -0.19 17.75
CA ASN A 382 -16.01 1.21 17.57
C ASN A 382 -15.59 1.66 16.16
N LEU A 383 -16.53 2.21 15.41
CA LEU A 383 -16.33 2.68 14.04
C LEU A 383 -16.72 4.15 13.93
N THR A 384 -15.82 4.99 13.44
CA THR A 384 -16.09 6.39 13.11
C THR A 384 -15.97 6.61 11.61
N ILE A 385 -17.00 7.21 11.02
CA ILE A 385 -16.98 7.70 9.65
C ILE A 385 -16.81 9.22 9.68
N ASN A 386 -15.67 9.68 9.19
CA ASN A 386 -15.31 11.08 9.09
C ASN A 386 -14.69 11.37 7.72
N ASN A 387 -15.39 10.94 6.66
CA ASN A 387 -14.95 11.06 5.28
C ASN A 387 -16.10 11.63 4.45
N ALA A 388 -16.01 12.90 4.07
CA ALA A 388 -17.06 13.58 3.31
C ALA A 388 -17.34 12.94 1.93
N SER A 389 -16.38 12.22 1.36
CA SER A 389 -16.53 11.47 0.10
C SER A 389 -17.22 10.12 0.29
N GLY A 390 -17.48 9.71 1.53
CA GLY A 390 -18.23 8.51 1.88
C GLY A 390 -17.39 7.24 2.07
N VAL A 391 -18.10 6.18 2.49
CA VAL A 391 -17.57 4.83 2.64
C VAL A 391 -18.51 3.84 1.96
N THR A 392 -17.96 2.95 1.13
CA THR A 392 -18.73 1.92 0.43
C THR A 392 -18.43 0.54 1.02
N LEU A 393 -19.48 -0.24 1.30
CA LEU A 393 -19.36 -1.66 1.64
C LEU A 393 -19.36 -2.49 0.35
N SER A 394 -18.17 -2.88 -0.12
CA SER A 394 -18.00 -3.57 -1.41
C SER A 394 -17.50 -5.01 -1.28
N GLY A 395 -17.41 -5.55 -0.06
CA GLY A 395 -17.09 -6.96 0.18
C GLY A 395 -18.26 -7.89 -0.13
N ALA A 396 -18.01 -9.19 -0.08
CA ALA A 396 -19.05 -10.23 -0.20
C ALA A 396 -19.77 -10.51 1.13
N THR A 397 -19.48 -9.72 2.17
CA THR A 397 -19.93 -9.93 3.55
C THR A 397 -20.44 -8.64 4.17
N ASN A 398 -21.39 -8.79 5.10
CA ASN A 398 -21.90 -7.69 5.91
C ASN A 398 -20.82 -7.12 6.84
N THR A 399 -20.96 -5.86 7.21
CA THR A 399 -20.10 -5.20 8.20
C THR A 399 -20.85 -5.00 9.50
N THR A 400 -20.23 -5.34 10.63
CA THR A 400 -20.81 -5.19 11.96
C THR A 400 -20.05 -4.13 12.76
N VAL A 401 -20.79 -3.34 13.53
CA VAL A 401 -20.27 -2.46 14.60
C VAL A 401 -20.85 -2.94 15.91
N SER A 402 -20.01 -3.41 16.84
CA SER A 402 -20.52 -4.06 18.06
C SER A 402 -20.89 -3.12 19.18
N THR A 403 -20.19 -2.00 19.32
CA THR A 403 -20.39 -1.05 20.42
C THR A 403 -20.97 0.27 19.91
N LEU A 404 -20.19 1.07 19.17
CA LEU A 404 -20.63 2.41 18.74
C LEU A 404 -20.21 2.72 17.30
N LEU A 405 -21.21 3.07 16.48
CA LEU A 405 -21.01 3.72 15.19
C LEU A 405 -21.13 5.24 15.35
N THR A 406 -20.09 5.99 14.99
CA THR A 406 -20.10 7.45 14.97
C THR A 406 -20.10 7.97 13.53
N LEU A 407 -21.13 8.74 13.16
CA LEU A 407 -21.33 9.27 11.80
C LEU A 407 -21.01 10.77 11.76
N THR A 408 -19.73 11.12 11.87
CA THR A 408 -19.28 12.53 11.92
C THR A 408 -19.47 13.26 10.60
N SER A 409 -19.06 12.64 9.49
CA SER A 409 -19.16 13.19 8.14
C SER A 409 -19.06 12.05 7.12
N GLY A 410 -19.89 12.08 6.08
CA GLY A 410 -19.91 11.07 5.03
C GLY A 410 -21.05 10.07 5.11
N VAL A 411 -21.43 9.54 3.95
CA VAL A 411 -22.46 8.51 3.82
C VAL A 411 -21.82 7.13 3.77
N ILE A 412 -22.42 6.14 4.44
CA ILE A 412 -22.08 4.72 4.22
C ILE A 412 -23.03 4.16 3.16
N THR A 413 -22.50 3.81 1.99
CA THR A 413 -23.28 3.11 0.94
C THR A 413 -23.12 1.61 1.09
N THR A 414 -24.22 0.89 1.33
CA THR A 414 -24.15 -0.54 1.62
C THR A 414 -24.28 -1.42 0.37
N GLY A 415 -24.89 -0.91 -0.71
CA GLY A 415 -25.24 -1.73 -1.86
C GLY A 415 -26.11 -2.92 -1.45
N ALA A 416 -25.74 -4.13 -1.87
CA ALA A 416 -26.43 -5.36 -1.46
C ALA A 416 -26.12 -5.79 0.00
N ASN A 417 -25.07 -5.24 0.61
CA ASN A 417 -24.68 -5.58 1.97
C ASN A 417 -25.55 -4.87 3.01
N THR A 418 -25.39 -5.30 4.26
CA THR A 418 -26.01 -4.69 5.44
C THR A 418 -24.96 -4.16 6.38
N LEU A 419 -25.14 -2.94 6.88
CA LEU A 419 -24.44 -2.45 8.06
C LEU A 419 -25.23 -2.86 9.30
N ILE A 420 -24.57 -3.59 10.21
CA ILE A 420 -25.20 -4.14 11.41
C ILE A 420 -24.68 -3.40 12.64
N THR A 421 -25.57 -2.86 13.47
CA THR A 421 -25.23 -2.42 14.83
C THR A 421 -25.74 -3.45 15.83
N SER A 422 -24.85 -4.20 16.48
CA SER A 422 -25.29 -5.27 17.39
C SER A 422 -25.62 -4.80 18.81
N ALA A 423 -25.13 -3.61 19.21
CA ALA A 423 -25.59 -2.95 20.41
C ALA A 423 -27.10 -2.65 20.33
N ASN A 424 -27.77 -2.71 21.48
CA ASN A 424 -29.19 -2.41 21.59
C ASN A 424 -29.48 -1.00 21.09
N CYS A 425 -30.52 -0.83 20.27
CA CYS A 425 -30.87 0.44 19.63
C CYS A 425 -31.14 1.60 20.61
N ASN A 426 -31.50 1.29 21.86
CA ASN A 426 -31.87 2.23 22.92
C ASN A 426 -30.68 2.58 23.84
N ALA A 427 -29.55 1.91 23.66
CA ALA A 427 -28.23 2.39 24.08
C ALA A 427 -27.62 3.17 22.89
N PRO A 428 -26.57 3.99 23.08
CA PRO A 428 -25.95 4.70 21.96
C PRO A 428 -25.20 3.71 21.05
N ALA A 429 -25.91 2.95 20.22
CA ALA A 429 -25.37 2.08 19.18
C ALA A 429 -24.93 2.91 17.96
N VAL A 430 -25.56 4.07 17.76
CA VAL A 430 -25.20 5.06 16.74
C VAL A 430 -25.16 6.44 17.40
N SER A 431 -24.09 7.19 17.16
CA SER A 431 -23.95 8.60 17.48
C SER A 431 -23.84 9.40 16.20
N ARG A 432 -24.68 10.42 16.05
CA ARG A 432 -24.73 11.27 14.87
C ARG A 432 -24.81 12.74 15.30
N PRO A 433 -23.75 13.54 15.13
CA PRO A 433 -23.83 14.99 15.35
C PRO A 433 -24.75 15.66 14.32
N VAL A 434 -25.19 16.89 14.61
CA VAL A 434 -25.94 17.71 13.65
C VAL A 434 -25.09 17.91 12.40
N GLY A 435 -25.66 17.66 11.22
CA GLY A 435 -24.93 17.66 9.94
C GLY A 435 -24.08 16.42 9.68
N GLY A 436 -24.14 15.42 10.56
CA GLY A 436 -23.43 14.15 10.40
C GLY A 436 -23.98 13.26 9.29
N GLY A 437 -23.26 12.17 9.06
CA GLY A 437 -23.54 11.16 8.02
C GLY A 437 -24.78 10.31 8.23
N HIS A 438 -25.01 9.36 7.33
CA HIS A 438 -26.10 8.38 7.39
C HIS A 438 -25.81 7.15 6.55
N ILE A 439 -26.68 6.15 6.62
CA ILE A 439 -26.60 4.92 5.85
C ILE A 439 -27.47 5.04 4.60
N ALA A 440 -26.85 4.96 3.42
CA ALA A 440 -27.50 4.80 2.13
C ALA A 440 -27.59 3.31 1.79
N GLY A 441 -28.70 2.69 2.21
CA GLY A 441 -28.96 1.25 2.03
C GLY A 441 -29.47 0.58 3.29
N ASN A 442 -29.00 -0.63 3.58
CA ASN A 442 -29.54 -1.51 4.62
C ASN A 442 -28.85 -1.28 5.97
N LEU A 443 -29.59 -0.82 6.98
CA LEU A 443 -29.17 -0.73 8.37
C LEU A 443 -29.93 -1.73 9.23
N GLN A 444 -29.23 -2.68 9.85
CA GLN A 444 -29.81 -3.60 10.82
C GLN A 444 -29.49 -3.16 12.25
N LYS A 445 -30.51 -3.04 13.10
CA LYS A 445 -30.36 -2.72 14.53
C LYS A 445 -30.94 -3.81 15.41
N ARG A 446 -30.31 -4.04 16.56
CA ARG A 446 -30.82 -4.93 17.61
C ARG A 446 -31.91 -4.23 18.42
N ILE A 447 -33.10 -4.82 18.47
CA ILE A 447 -34.21 -4.37 19.30
C ILE A 447 -34.21 -5.21 20.60
N PRO A 448 -33.97 -4.61 21.77
CA PRO A 448 -34.00 -5.32 23.05
C PRO A 448 -35.44 -5.57 23.54
N THR A 449 -35.58 -6.45 24.53
CA THR A 449 -36.82 -6.54 25.32
C THR A 449 -37.01 -5.29 26.18
N GLY A 450 -38.25 -4.92 26.47
CA GLY A 450 -38.57 -3.77 27.32
C GLY A 450 -39.88 -3.09 26.94
N ALA A 451 -40.25 -2.07 27.73
CA ALA A 451 -41.43 -1.26 27.51
C ALA A 451 -41.24 0.14 28.14
N PRO A 452 -41.34 1.25 27.39
CA PRO A 452 -41.26 1.33 25.93
C PRO A 452 -39.83 1.08 25.41
N VAL A 453 -39.67 0.69 24.15
CA VAL A 453 -38.36 0.60 23.48
C VAL A 453 -38.31 1.62 22.36
N SER A 454 -37.36 2.56 22.41
CA SER A 454 -37.17 3.58 21.38
C SER A 454 -35.94 3.28 20.53
N CYS A 455 -36.09 3.34 19.22
CA CYS A 455 -35.00 3.15 18.26
C CYS A 455 -35.09 4.21 17.17
N THR A 456 -33.96 4.80 16.77
CA THR A 456 -33.86 5.59 15.54
C THR A 456 -33.07 4.81 14.50
N PHE A 457 -33.50 4.84 13.24
CA PHE A 457 -32.76 4.31 12.10
C PHE A 457 -32.10 5.46 11.34
N GLU A 458 -30.77 5.48 11.34
CA GLU A 458 -29.99 6.54 10.72
C GLU A 458 -29.80 6.33 9.20
N ILE A 459 -30.91 6.21 8.48
CA ILE A 459 -30.96 5.88 7.05
C ILE A 459 -31.23 7.11 6.17
N GLY A 460 -30.91 7.00 4.88
CA GLY A 460 -31.12 8.01 3.85
C GLY A 460 -30.89 7.47 2.44
N ASP A 461 -30.94 8.36 1.45
CA ASP A 461 -30.42 8.06 0.10
C ASP A 461 -28.94 8.45 -0.01
N ALA A 462 -28.35 8.45 -1.20
CA ALA A 462 -26.95 8.80 -1.40
C ALA A 462 -26.55 10.20 -0.91
N THR A 463 -27.51 11.10 -0.69
CA THR A 463 -27.26 12.52 -0.39
C THR A 463 -27.97 13.03 0.86
N THR A 464 -29.12 12.45 1.19
CA THR A 464 -30.08 13.08 2.10
C THR A 464 -30.53 12.10 3.18
N TYR A 465 -30.41 12.55 4.42
CA TYR A 465 -30.81 11.84 5.63
C TYR A 465 -32.34 11.82 5.80
N ARG A 466 -32.93 10.64 6.01
CA ARG A 466 -34.38 10.41 6.14
C ARG A 466 -34.70 9.43 7.27
N PRO A 467 -34.42 9.82 8.53
CA PRO A 467 -34.50 8.89 9.64
C PRO A 467 -35.93 8.49 9.94
N VAL A 468 -36.05 7.28 10.48
CA VAL A 468 -37.30 6.77 11.03
C VAL A 468 -37.10 6.46 12.51
N ALA A 469 -37.95 7.02 13.35
CA ALA A 469 -37.96 6.73 14.78
C ALA A 469 -39.12 5.78 15.10
N PHE A 470 -38.83 4.70 15.81
CA PHE A 470 -39.82 3.76 16.35
C PHE A 470 -39.87 3.86 17.86
N THR A 471 -41.09 3.77 18.40
CA THR A 471 -41.33 3.53 19.83
C THR A 471 -42.25 2.33 19.98
N PHE A 472 -41.69 1.19 20.34
CA PHE A 472 -42.46 -0.02 20.64
C PHE A 472 -43.15 0.14 21.99
N ALA A 473 -44.43 -0.21 22.06
CA ALA A 473 -45.19 -0.22 23.30
C ALA A 473 -44.61 -1.25 24.28
N SER A 474 -44.32 -2.45 23.78
CA SER A 474 -43.66 -3.53 24.52
C SER A 474 -43.00 -4.50 23.55
N VAL A 475 -41.78 -4.95 23.89
CA VAL A 475 -41.04 -5.99 23.18
C VAL A 475 -40.82 -7.16 24.14
N THR A 476 -41.41 -8.32 23.81
CA THR A 476 -41.36 -9.54 24.64
C THR A 476 -40.23 -10.48 24.20
N THR A 477 -39.83 -10.43 22.93
CA THR A 477 -38.68 -11.17 22.39
C THR A 477 -37.77 -10.21 21.64
N ALA A 478 -36.51 -10.13 22.06
CA ALA A 478 -35.49 -9.34 21.38
C ALA A 478 -35.14 -9.97 20.02
N GLY A 479 -34.90 -9.13 19.01
CA GLY A 479 -34.56 -9.57 17.66
C GLY A 479 -33.94 -8.43 16.87
N ASN A 480 -33.84 -8.58 15.55
CA ASN A 480 -33.26 -7.57 14.69
C ASN A 480 -34.32 -6.98 13.76
N VAL A 481 -34.18 -5.69 13.44
CA VAL A 481 -34.94 -5.04 12.37
C VAL A 481 -33.93 -4.45 11.39
N THR A 482 -34.13 -4.74 10.10
CA THR A 482 -33.37 -4.12 9.00
C THR A 482 -34.25 -3.08 8.34
N GLY A 483 -33.75 -1.84 8.26
CA GLY A 483 -34.43 -0.70 7.66
C GLY A 483 -33.64 -0.13 6.48
N SER A 484 -34.37 0.34 5.47
CA SER A 484 -33.83 1.12 4.36
C SER A 484 -34.87 2.10 3.82
N VAL A 485 -34.42 3.06 3.02
CA VAL A 485 -35.26 3.99 2.24
C VAL A 485 -34.82 3.91 0.79
N THR A 486 -35.72 4.21 -0.15
CA THR A 486 -35.37 4.27 -1.57
C THR A 486 -34.19 5.17 -1.86
N GLN A 487 -33.29 4.68 -2.71
CA GLN A 487 -32.06 5.39 -3.09
C GLN A 487 -32.30 6.40 -4.21
N SER A 488 -33.36 6.22 -4.99
CA SER A 488 -33.81 7.15 -6.03
C SER A 488 -35.12 7.80 -5.61
N ALA A 489 -35.35 9.03 -6.09
CA ALA A 489 -36.66 9.65 -5.96
C ALA A 489 -37.71 8.90 -6.76
N GLY A 490 -38.87 8.73 -6.15
CA GLY A 490 -40.02 8.11 -6.76
C GLY A 490 -40.91 7.43 -5.73
N ASP A 491 -42.16 7.29 -6.12
CA ASP A 491 -43.16 6.54 -5.40
C ASP A 491 -42.81 5.07 -5.20
N HIS A 492 -43.52 4.44 -4.28
CA HIS A 492 -43.59 3.00 -4.27
C HIS A 492 -44.26 2.52 -5.57
N PRO A 493 -43.81 1.42 -6.22
CA PRO A 493 -44.45 0.95 -7.44
C PRO A 493 -45.96 0.66 -7.27
N ASP A 494 -46.36 0.16 -6.10
CA ASP A 494 -47.79 0.01 -5.76
C ASP A 494 -48.57 1.32 -5.59
N THR A 495 -47.89 2.44 -5.36
CA THR A 495 -48.54 3.76 -5.40
C THR A 495 -48.79 4.16 -6.85
N THR A 496 -47.79 3.99 -7.73
CA THR A 496 -47.94 4.28 -9.17
C THR A 496 -48.96 3.39 -9.90
N ASN A 497 -49.23 2.19 -9.39
CA ASN A 497 -50.24 1.29 -9.96
C ASN A 497 -51.60 1.34 -9.21
N ASN A 498 -51.75 2.28 -8.26
CA ASN A 498 -52.93 2.50 -7.42
C ASN A 498 -53.33 1.30 -6.52
N ALA A 499 -52.41 0.40 -6.18
CA ALA A 499 -52.65 -0.70 -5.24
C ALA A 499 -52.43 -0.28 -3.77
N SER A 500 -51.66 0.78 -3.50
CA SER A 500 -51.40 1.24 -2.12
C SER A 500 -52.52 2.10 -1.53
N GLY A 501 -53.44 2.60 -2.35
CA GLY A 501 -54.46 3.58 -1.98
C GLY A 501 -53.92 5.00 -1.71
N ILE A 502 -52.64 5.24 -2.02
CA ILE A 502 -52.03 6.58 -2.01
C ILE A 502 -52.14 7.15 -3.41
N ASN A 503 -52.50 8.43 -3.52
CA ASN A 503 -52.51 9.13 -4.79
C ASN A 503 -51.06 9.42 -5.24
N ASP A 504 -50.68 8.89 -6.39
CA ASP A 504 -49.35 8.97 -7.02
C ASP A 504 -48.92 10.36 -7.48
N THR A 505 -49.82 11.35 -7.44
CA THR A 505 -49.49 12.76 -7.75
C THR A 505 -49.53 13.66 -6.52
N ARG A 506 -49.83 13.09 -5.34
CA ARG A 506 -49.96 13.78 -4.06
C ARG A 506 -49.29 12.99 -2.95
N SER A 507 -48.07 12.53 -3.19
CA SER A 507 -47.32 11.65 -2.30
C SER A 507 -46.05 12.31 -1.76
N VAL A 508 -45.37 11.54 -0.90
CA VAL A 508 -43.94 11.65 -0.68
C VAL A 508 -43.27 10.66 -1.63
N ASN A 509 -42.41 11.16 -2.51
CA ASN A 509 -41.61 10.41 -3.49
C ASN A 509 -40.48 9.58 -2.85
N ARG A 510 -40.79 8.88 -1.75
CA ARG A 510 -39.94 7.95 -1.03
C ARG A 510 -40.80 6.88 -0.36
N TYR A 511 -40.27 5.68 -0.28
CA TYR A 511 -40.81 4.64 0.57
C TYR A 511 -39.71 4.02 1.44
N TRP A 512 -40.12 3.54 2.60
CA TRP A 512 -39.25 2.88 3.56
C TRP A 512 -39.61 1.40 3.63
N THR A 513 -38.59 0.57 3.83
CA THR A 513 -38.74 -0.87 3.98
C THR A 513 -38.17 -1.26 5.33
N PHE A 514 -38.96 -2.00 6.11
CA PHE A 514 -38.51 -2.59 7.36
C PHE A 514 -38.81 -4.09 7.39
N ALA A 515 -37.79 -4.88 7.71
CA ALA A 515 -37.90 -6.34 7.82
C ALA A 515 -37.63 -6.78 9.25
N ASN A 516 -38.56 -7.52 9.85
CA ASN A 516 -38.43 -8.10 11.18
C ASN A 516 -37.73 -9.45 11.13
N SER A 517 -36.70 -9.64 11.95
CA SER A 517 -36.02 -10.91 12.18
C SER A 517 -36.05 -11.24 13.67
N GLY A 518 -37.17 -11.80 14.11
CA GLY A 518 -37.32 -12.39 15.45
C GLY A 518 -37.76 -11.46 16.58
N VAL A 519 -38.10 -10.19 16.30
CA VAL A 519 -38.65 -9.29 17.32
C VAL A 519 -40.13 -9.62 17.55
N ALA A 520 -40.52 -9.86 18.80
CA ALA A 520 -41.93 -10.00 19.18
C ALA A 520 -42.38 -8.75 19.95
N PHE A 521 -43.41 -8.07 19.43
CA PHE A 521 -43.98 -6.85 19.99
C PHE A 521 -45.49 -6.82 19.74
N THR A 522 -46.22 -5.95 20.44
CA THR A 522 -47.66 -5.75 20.23
C THR A 522 -47.92 -4.68 19.17
N THR A 523 -47.43 -3.47 19.43
CA THR A 523 -47.51 -2.33 18.52
C THR A 523 -46.28 -1.44 18.64
N PHE A 524 -46.03 -0.63 17.61
CA PHE A 524 -45.09 0.48 17.67
C PHE A 524 -45.68 1.74 17.05
N ASN A 525 -45.20 2.88 17.51
CA ASN A 525 -45.41 4.17 16.87
C ASN A 525 -44.22 4.45 15.95
N ALA A 526 -44.46 5.07 14.80
CA ALA A 526 -43.43 5.42 13.84
C ALA A 526 -43.50 6.91 13.48
N THR A 527 -42.33 7.54 13.36
CA THR A 527 -42.18 8.90 12.83
C THR A 527 -41.19 8.85 11.67
N PHE A 528 -41.68 9.15 10.47
CA PHE A 528 -40.91 9.19 9.24
C PHE A 528 -40.52 10.64 8.97
N ASN A 529 -39.23 10.88 8.73
CA ASN A 529 -38.73 12.19 8.35
C ASN A 529 -38.24 12.16 6.90
N TYR A 530 -38.61 13.19 6.14
CA TYR A 530 -38.29 13.36 4.72
C TYR A 530 -38.03 14.85 4.46
N VAL A 531 -37.65 15.21 3.24
CA VAL A 531 -37.43 16.62 2.88
C VAL A 531 -38.60 17.17 2.07
N ALA A 532 -38.81 18.49 2.11
CA ALA A 532 -39.90 19.13 1.36
C ALA A 532 -39.83 18.84 -0.15
N GLY A 533 -38.62 18.65 -0.70
CA GLY A 533 -38.44 18.28 -2.09
C GLY A 533 -38.85 16.83 -2.44
N ASP A 534 -39.17 16.00 -1.45
CA ASP A 534 -39.77 14.69 -1.71
C ASP A 534 -41.30 14.79 -1.91
N VAL A 535 -41.94 15.87 -1.46
CA VAL A 535 -43.38 16.05 -1.53
C VAL A 535 -43.79 16.54 -2.92
N ASP A 536 -44.80 15.91 -3.52
CA ASP A 536 -45.35 16.38 -4.78
C ASP A 536 -45.92 17.80 -4.68
N GLY A 537 -45.71 18.61 -5.71
CA GLY A 537 -46.02 20.05 -5.67
C GLY A 537 -47.50 20.40 -5.49
N ILE A 538 -48.41 19.47 -5.78
CA ILE A 538 -49.86 19.66 -5.60
C ILE A 538 -50.42 18.94 -4.36
N ALA A 539 -49.55 18.29 -3.59
CA ALA A 539 -49.94 17.59 -2.38
C ALA A 539 -50.19 18.57 -1.22
N THR A 540 -51.15 18.23 -0.37
CA THR A 540 -51.43 18.93 0.88
C THR A 540 -50.97 18.04 2.05
N PRO A 541 -49.79 18.29 2.65
CA PRO A 541 -49.24 17.38 3.67
C PRO A 541 -50.16 17.12 4.86
N ALA A 542 -50.99 18.08 5.25
CA ALA A 542 -51.96 17.91 6.34
C ALA A 542 -52.99 16.78 6.08
N ASN A 543 -53.19 16.39 4.81
CA ASN A 543 -54.08 15.30 4.38
C ASN A 543 -53.36 13.95 4.26
N PHE A 544 -52.04 13.89 4.49
CA PHE A 544 -51.30 12.66 4.28
C PHE A 544 -51.73 11.57 5.26
N VAL A 545 -51.73 10.34 4.77
CA VAL A 545 -51.82 9.11 5.56
C VAL A 545 -50.53 8.32 5.42
N ILE A 546 -50.30 7.38 6.33
CA ILE A 546 -49.19 6.42 6.22
C ILE A 546 -49.81 5.08 5.86
N ALA A 547 -49.54 4.60 4.65
CA ALA A 547 -49.94 3.29 4.18
C ALA A 547 -48.80 2.29 4.44
N ARG A 548 -49.13 1.14 5.03
CA ARG A 548 -48.20 0.03 5.22
C ARG A 548 -48.55 -1.12 4.28
N GLY A 549 -47.58 -1.56 3.48
CA GLY A 549 -47.67 -2.75 2.65
C GLY A 549 -47.16 -3.98 3.40
N ASP A 550 -47.92 -5.06 3.39
CA ASP A 550 -47.54 -6.34 4.00
C ASP A 550 -47.06 -7.34 2.92
N THR A 551 -46.16 -8.25 3.32
CA THR A 551 -45.61 -9.31 2.44
C THR A 551 -45.03 -8.77 1.13
N CYS A 552 -44.15 -7.77 1.24
CA CYS A 552 -43.54 -7.13 0.09
C CYS A 552 -42.38 -7.95 -0.49
N ILE A 553 -42.35 -8.10 -1.81
CA ILE A 553 -41.35 -8.87 -2.57
C ILE A 553 -40.76 -8.02 -3.69
N GLY A 554 -39.66 -8.50 -4.28
CA GLY A 554 -38.98 -7.82 -5.38
C GLY A 554 -38.14 -6.61 -4.94
N SER A 555 -37.64 -5.88 -5.93
CA SER A 555 -36.78 -4.70 -5.73
C SER A 555 -36.95 -3.71 -6.88
N GLY A 556 -36.57 -2.45 -6.64
CA GLY A 556 -36.71 -1.38 -7.64
C GLY A 556 -38.14 -1.28 -8.18
N ALA A 557 -38.27 -1.14 -9.50
CA ALA A 557 -39.57 -1.05 -10.18
C ALA A 557 -40.44 -2.32 -10.08
N GLY A 558 -39.84 -3.48 -9.77
CA GLY A 558 -40.57 -4.73 -9.60
C GLY A 558 -41.02 -5.00 -8.16
N ARG A 559 -40.91 -4.02 -7.27
CA ARG A 559 -41.30 -4.16 -5.86
C ARG A 559 -42.82 -4.05 -5.70
N THR A 560 -43.43 -4.99 -4.98
CA THR A 560 -44.89 -5.02 -4.76
C THR A 560 -45.21 -5.67 -3.41
N CYS A 561 -46.35 -5.31 -2.82
CA CYS A 561 -46.87 -5.82 -1.56
C CYS A 561 -48.25 -6.45 -1.77
N ALA A 562 -48.57 -7.49 -1.00
CA ALA A 562 -49.80 -8.25 -1.18
C ALA A 562 -51.06 -7.46 -0.74
N THR A 563 -50.93 -6.70 0.35
CA THR A 563 -52.02 -5.90 0.92
C THR A 563 -51.49 -4.60 1.49
N TRP A 564 -52.29 -3.54 1.42
CA TRP A 564 -52.00 -2.25 2.03
C TRP A 564 -53.04 -1.88 3.08
N ALA A 565 -52.58 -1.36 4.21
CA ALA A 565 -53.44 -0.84 5.27
C ALA A 565 -53.00 0.58 5.65
N THR A 566 -53.95 1.50 5.73
CA THR A 566 -53.69 2.86 6.20
C THR A 566 -53.86 2.99 7.70
N THR A 567 -53.01 3.84 8.27
CA THR A 567 -53.09 4.22 9.68
C THR A 567 -53.23 5.73 9.75
N THR A 568 -54.21 6.19 10.53
CA THR A 568 -54.43 7.63 10.74
C THR A 568 -53.18 8.25 11.39
N PRO A 569 -52.69 9.39 10.88
CA PRO A 569 -51.60 10.10 11.51
C PRO A 569 -51.91 10.45 12.98
N SER A 570 -50.88 10.41 13.82
CA SER A 570 -50.99 10.82 15.23
C SER A 570 -51.06 12.34 15.42
N ALA A 571 -50.67 13.10 14.40
CA ALA A 571 -50.79 14.55 14.27
C ALA A 571 -50.86 14.92 12.77
N PRO A 572 -51.36 16.11 12.38
CA PRO A 572 -51.34 16.55 10.99
C PRO A 572 -49.91 16.49 10.41
N PRO A 573 -49.67 15.71 9.34
CA PRO A 573 -48.34 15.64 8.75
C PRO A 573 -47.91 16.98 8.13
N THR A 574 -46.60 17.13 7.98
CA THR A 574 -45.96 18.35 7.46
C THR A 574 -45.17 18.02 6.19
N SER A 575 -44.61 19.03 5.53
CA SER A 575 -43.75 18.81 4.36
C SER A 575 -42.43 18.06 4.67
N THR A 576 -42.15 17.75 5.94
CA THR A 576 -40.90 17.09 6.35
C THR A 576 -41.10 15.91 7.30
N GLN A 577 -42.33 15.61 7.69
CA GLN A 577 -42.59 14.58 8.70
C GLN A 577 -44.03 14.06 8.66
N ALA A 578 -44.20 12.74 8.82
CA ALA A 578 -45.47 12.12 9.18
C ALA A 578 -45.26 11.09 10.30
N SER A 579 -46.22 11.00 11.21
CA SER A 579 -46.18 10.03 12.31
C SER A 579 -47.52 9.31 12.46
N ALA A 580 -47.51 8.03 12.83
CA ALA A 580 -48.70 7.28 13.18
C ALA A 580 -48.42 6.28 14.31
N ASN A 581 -49.47 5.89 15.01
CA ASN A 581 -49.41 5.05 16.20
C ASN A 581 -50.01 3.67 15.91
N GLY A 582 -49.58 2.65 16.67
CA GLY A 582 -50.28 1.37 16.71
C GLY A 582 -49.97 0.39 15.58
N PHE A 583 -48.85 0.54 14.86
CA PHE A 583 -48.47 -0.46 13.84
C PHE A 583 -48.16 -1.80 14.50
N ALA A 584 -48.84 -2.87 14.07
CA ALA A 584 -48.68 -4.23 14.60
C ALA A 584 -47.68 -5.11 13.82
N ALA A 585 -47.17 -4.65 12.67
CA ALA A 585 -46.15 -5.36 11.90
C ALA A 585 -45.30 -4.38 11.09
N PHE A 586 -44.20 -4.88 10.55
CA PHE A 586 -43.32 -4.16 9.61
C PHE A 586 -43.63 -4.56 8.17
N GLY A 587 -43.14 -3.75 7.23
CA GLY A 587 -43.31 -3.95 5.80
C GLY A 587 -42.77 -2.75 5.04
N ASP A 588 -43.38 -2.42 3.91
CA ASP A 588 -43.13 -1.16 3.23
C ASP A 588 -44.06 -0.06 3.73
N PHE A 589 -43.58 1.18 3.68
CA PHE A 589 -44.32 2.35 4.10
C PHE A 589 -44.28 3.41 3.00
N ALA A 590 -45.46 3.82 2.54
CA ALA A 590 -45.67 4.91 1.60
C ALA A 590 -46.52 6.00 2.29
N ILE A 591 -46.30 7.26 1.89
CA ILE A 591 -46.94 8.42 2.52
C ILE A 591 -47.52 9.30 1.42
N GLY A 592 -48.74 9.79 1.60
CA GLY A 592 -49.40 10.68 0.66
C GLY A 592 -50.88 10.84 0.96
N GLU A 593 -51.59 11.59 0.13
CA GLU A 593 -53.05 11.72 0.26
C GLU A 593 -53.75 10.40 -0.10
N TRP A 594 -54.77 10.03 0.68
CA TRP A 594 -55.57 8.84 0.42
C TRP A 594 -56.41 9.04 -0.85
N GLU A 595 -56.29 8.11 -1.79
CA GLU A 595 -57.16 8.09 -2.96
C GLU A 595 -58.51 7.52 -2.54
N THR A 596 -59.53 8.38 -2.41
CA THR A 596 -60.90 7.89 -2.24
C THR A 596 -61.25 7.09 -3.48
N PRO A 597 -61.67 5.81 -3.35
CA PRO A 597 -62.13 5.05 -4.50
C PRO A 597 -63.20 5.86 -5.21
N ASN A 598 -62.98 6.20 -6.47
CA ASN A 598 -63.97 6.92 -7.26
C ASN A 598 -65.29 6.13 -7.22
N PHE A 599 -66.31 6.66 -6.53
CA PHE A 599 -67.69 6.15 -6.57
C PHE A 599 -68.34 6.25 -7.98
N SER A 600 -67.57 6.62 -9.01
CA SER A 600 -68.03 6.81 -10.39
C SER A 600 -68.41 5.51 -11.14
N ARG A 601 -68.46 4.34 -10.49
CA ARG A 601 -68.80 3.06 -11.13
C ARG A 601 -69.75 2.16 -10.36
N GLU A 602 -70.62 2.71 -9.51
CA GLU A 602 -71.84 1.96 -9.18
C GLU A 602 -72.82 2.08 -10.36
N PRO A 603 -73.32 0.97 -10.95
CA PRO A 603 -74.46 1.06 -11.85
C PRO A 603 -75.61 1.61 -11.01
N GLN A 604 -76.08 2.81 -11.36
CA GLN A 604 -77.29 3.35 -10.75
C GLN A 604 -78.41 2.33 -10.93
N PHE A 605 -78.82 1.71 -9.82
CA PHE A 605 -80.09 0.99 -9.76
C PHE A 605 -81.20 2.02 -9.91
N ILE A 606 -81.62 2.24 -11.16
CA ILE A 606 -82.85 2.97 -11.46
C ILE A 606 -84.00 2.06 -11.04
N TYR A 607 -84.59 2.37 -9.87
CA TYR A 607 -85.91 1.87 -9.50
C TYR A 607 -86.95 2.55 -10.40
N THR A 608 -87.39 1.87 -11.46
CA THR A 608 -88.68 2.20 -12.09
C THR A 608 -89.79 1.48 -11.33
N ARG A 609 -90.57 2.26 -10.59
CA ARG A 609 -91.87 1.88 -10.02
C ARG A 609 -92.95 2.60 -10.81
N GLU A 610 -93.72 1.86 -11.63
CA GLU A 610 -95.10 2.14 -12.03
C GLU A 610 -95.74 0.75 -12.28
N LEU A 611 -96.69 0.21 -11.51
CA LEU A 611 -98.09 0.61 -11.28
C LEU A 611 -98.79 1.06 -12.57
N TYR A 612 -99.28 0.12 -13.39
CA TYR A 612 -100.68 -0.36 -13.41
C TYR A 612 -100.82 -1.54 -14.37
#